data_AF-A0A402A333-F1
#
_entry.id   AF-A0A402A333-F1
#
_cell.length_a   1.000
_cell.length_b   1.000
_cell.length_c   1.000
_cell.angle_alpha   90.00
_cell.angle_beta   90.00
_cell.angle_gamma   90.00
#
_symmetry.space_group_name_H-M   'P 1'
#
loop_
_entity.id
_entity.type
_entity.pdbx_description
1 polymer ?
#
loop_
_entity_poly.entity_id
_entity_poly.type
_entity_poly.pdbx_seq_one_letter_code
_entity_poly.pdbx_strand_id
1 'polypeptide(L)'
;MLTFSTQQPALDQVLELLIQSFEEAFPDRIRSYYVEGSLANRSTVSTSDIDLLLIFKGRFVDEAESQRVEALAERLAQTSPIELDLDWKDELRLQEGVWPALKFGSELVYGEEIRDQLPLISLEQWTRDRMHSSFWRTGHLFHRTLPLDYPLQYPQPDEEFYGYDQRTVQLKDGREVKSTRDLIRLVGWSATALIAYQAGQYVARKSDCHQMYRKYVADDQLADLLQEIYELCRGRWNYLLPEDPAERRKLRSICEQTLRFENHFLLLYKEYLLQELAQQNVSAQQQALFFLRMTPYRDQTIDATLNALTYSPHEEIALTAKEILRPL
;
A
#
# COMPACT_ATOMS: atom_id res chain seq x y z
N MET A 1 -30.95 1.21 -2.52
CA MET A 1 -30.77 0.97 -1.07
C MET A 1 -29.45 0.22 -0.92
N LEU A 2 -28.55 0.71 -0.06
CA LEU A 2 -27.27 0.06 0.18
C LEU A 2 -27.48 -1.35 0.74
N THR A 3 -26.70 -2.33 0.29
CA THR A 3 -26.69 -3.69 0.87
C THR A 3 -25.89 -3.75 2.17
N PHE A 4 -25.02 -2.76 2.38
CA PHE A 4 -24.19 -2.59 3.57
C PHE A 4 -24.38 -1.19 4.14
N SER A 5 -24.71 -1.09 5.43
CA SER A 5 -24.70 0.18 6.18
C SER A 5 -23.47 0.25 7.07
N THR A 6 -22.80 1.39 7.05
CA THR A 6 -21.63 1.72 7.87
C THR A 6 -22.00 1.99 9.34
N GLN A 7 -23.30 2.03 9.68
CA GLN A 7 -23.85 2.50 10.96
C GLN A 7 -23.52 3.98 11.26
N GLN A 8 -23.04 4.72 10.27
CA GLN A 8 -22.73 6.13 10.36
C GLN A 8 -23.50 6.86 9.25
N PRO A 9 -24.64 7.51 9.57
CA PRO A 9 -25.53 8.10 8.56
C PRO A 9 -24.83 9.05 7.59
N ALA A 10 -23.82 9.79 8.06
CA ALA A 10 -23.03 10.69 7.20
C ALA A 10 -22.18 9.93 6.17
N LEU A 11 -21.60 8.78 6.53
CA LEU A 11 -20.85 7.94 5.59
C LEU A 11 -21.79 7.24 4.60
N ASP A 12 -22.92 6.72 5.09
CA ASP A 12 -23.94 6.10 4.24
C ASP A 12 -24.46 7.11 3.20
N GLN A 13 -24.69 8.36 3.60
CA GLN A 13 -25.11 9.42 2.68
C GLN A 13 -24.04 9.72 1.61
N VAL A 14 -22.76 9.76 1.98
CA VAL A 14 -21.67 9.95 1.00
C VAL A 14 -21.62 8.77 0.03
N LEU A 15 -21.71 7.53 0.52
CA LEU A 15 -21.74 6.33 -0.34
C LEU A 15 -22.94 6.34 -1.29
N GLU A 16 -24.13 6.71 -0.82
CA GLU A 16 -25.33 6.82 -1.65
C GLU A 16 -25.16 7.84 -2.78
N LEU A 17 -24.61 9.03 -2.46
CA LEU A 17 -24.34 10.07 -3.46
C LEU A 17 -23.29 9.62 -4.48
N LEU A 18 -22.23 8.94 -4.04
CA LEU A 18 -21.21 8.38 -4.94
C LEU A 18 -21.82 7.35 -5.89
N ILE A 19 -22.53 6.36 -5.35
CA ILE A 19 -23.19 5.31 -6.14
C ILE A 19 -24.17 5.95 -7.13
N GLN A 20 -25.03 6.87 -6.68
CA GLN A 20 -25.97 7.56 -7.55
C GLN A 20 -25.26 8.30 -8.69
N SER A 21 -24.18 9.04 -8.38
CA SER A 21 -23.43 9.80 -9.40
C SER A 21 -22.83 8.90 -10.47
N PHE A 22 -22.30 7.73 -10.07
CA PHE A 22 -21.73 6.76 -11.00
C PHE A 22 -22.79 6.01 -11.80
N GLU A 23 -23.90 5.60 -11.19
CA GLU A 23 -25.01 4.94 -11.88
C GLU A 23 -25.71 5.87 -12.88
N GLU A 24 -25.81 7.17 -12.57
CA GLU A 24 -26.33 8.18 -13.52
C GLU A 24 -25.38 8.41 -14.70
N ALA A 25 -24.06 8.44 -14.45
CA ALA A 25 -23.06 8.67 -15.48
C ALA A 25 -22.78 7.44 -16.36
N PHE A 26 -22.94 6.23 -15.81
CA PHE A 26 -22.61 4.96 -16.44
C PHE A 26 -23.74 3.93 -16.29
N PRO A 27 -24.94 4.23 -16.82
CA PRO A 27 -26.12 3.39 -16.62
C PRO A 27 -25.87 1.95 -17.10
N ASP A 28 -26.19 0.99 -16.24
CA ASP A 28 -26.03 -0.45 -16.46
C ASP A 28 -24.58 -0.94 -16.66
N ARG A 29 -23.57 -0.07 -16.59
CA ARG A 29 -22.16 -0.42 -16.84
C ARG A 29 -21.44 -0.93 -15.60
N ILE A 30 -21.90 -0.62 -14.40
CA ILE A 30 -21.24 -1.01 -13.16
C ILE A 30 -21.89 -2.30 -12.64
N ARG A 31 -21.05 -3.28 -12.28
CA ARG A 31 -21.46 -4.56 -11.69
C ARG A 31 -21.70 -4.41 -10.20
N SER A 32 -20.78 -3.76 -9.51
CA SER A 32 -20.71 -3.78 -8.05
C SER A 32 -19.79 -2.72 -7.48
N TYR A 33 -20.07 -2.36 -6.23
CA TYR A 33 -19.32 -1.42 -5.40
C TYR A 33 -18.90 -2.13 -4.13
N TYR A 34 -17.61 -2.15 -3.84
CA TYR A 34 -17.07 -2.71 -2.60
C TYR A 34 -16.35 -1.64 -1.80
N VAL A 35 -16.64 -1.57 -0.51
CA VAL A 35 -15.78 -0.82 0.40
C VAL A 35 -14.65 -1.72 0.86
N GLU A 36 -13.46 -1.15 1.00
CA GLU A 36 -12.27 -1.82 1.53
C GLU A 36 -11.81 -1.18 2.85
N GLY A 37 -10.64 -1.59 3.31
CA GLY A 37 -9.93 -0.91 4.39
C GLY A 37 -10.68 -0.84 5.72
N SER A 38 -10.65 0.35 6.33
CA SER A 38 -11.17 0.55 7.69
C SER A 38 -12.70 0.50 7.77
N LEU A 39 -13.38 0.75 6.66
CA LEU A 39 -14.84 0.76 6.60
C LEU A 39 -15.40 -0.65 6.52
N ALA A 40 -14.82 -1.48 5.65
CA ALA A 40 -15.19 -2.89 5.51
C ALA A 40 -15.03 -3.68 6.82
N ASN A 41 -13.95 -3.44 7.56
CA ASN A 41 -13.69 -4.14 8.83
C ASN A 41 -14.29 -3.44 10.07
N ARG A 42 -15.14 -2.41 9.88
CA ARG A 42 -15.80 -1.66 10.96
C ARG A 42 -14.85 -1.10 12.01
N SER A 43 -13.65 -0.71 11.59
CA SER A 43 -12.63 -0.13 12.47
C SER A 43 -12.33 1.33 12.15
N THR A 44 -13.23 2.00 11.43
CA THR A 44 -13.15 3.41 11.04
C THR A 44 -12.86 4.30 12.25
N VAL A 45 -11.89 5.19 12.09
CA VAL A 45 -11.59 6.29 13.02
C VAL A 45 -11.98 7.62 12.38
N SER A 46 -12.02 8.70 13.17
CA SER A 46 -12.47 10.02 12.71
C SER A 46 -11.69 10.60 11.52
N THR A 47 -10.47 10.11 11.31
CA THR A 47 -9.53 10.48 10.24
C THR A 47 -9.41 9.38 9.19
N SER A 48 -10.37 8.45 9.08
CA SER A 48 -10.35 7.44 8.02
C SER A 48 -10.91 8.00 6.72
N ASP A 49 -10.27 7.59 5.64
CA ASP A 49 -10.73 7.69 4.26
C ASP A 49 -11.82 6.64 3.96
N ILE A 50 -12.48 6.83 2.81
CA ILE A 50 -13.35 5.81 2.20
C ILE A 50 -12.59 5.19 1.03
N ASP A 51 -12.13 3.95 1.22
CA ASP A 51 -11.61 3.11 0.14
C ASP A 51 -12.80 2.45 -0.58
N LEU A 52 -13.10 2.87 -1.82
CA LEU A 52 -14.21 2.33 -2.62
C LEU A 52 -13.70 1.77 -3.95
N LEU A 53 -13.95 0.49 -4.20
CA LEU A 53 -13.67 -0.17 -5.46
C LEU A 53 -14.95 -0.33 -6.29
N LEU A 54 -14.92 0.18 -7.52
CA LEU A 54 -15.97 0.01 -8.52
C LEU A 54 -15.57 -1.06 -9.53
N ILE A 55 -16.47 -1.99 -9.84
CA ILE A 55 -16.24 -3.01 -10.86
C ILE A 55 -17.17 -2.79 -12.05
N PHE A 56 -16.60 -2.53 -13.23
CA PHE A 56 -17.34 -2.36 -14.48
C PHE A 56 -17.60 -3.70 -15.17
N LYS A 57 -18.81 -3.86 -15.71
CA LYS A 57 -19.23 -5.05 -16.47
C LYS A 57 -18.45 -5.18 -17.78
N GLY A 58 -17.88 -6.37 -18.01
CA GLY A 58 -17.09 -6.67 -19.19
C GLY A 58 -15.76 -5.91 -19.21
N ARG A 59 -15.47 -5.24 -20.33
CA ARG A 59 -14.33 -4.32 -20.48
C ARG A 59 -14.84 -2.89 -20.54
N PHE A 60 -13.95 -1.93 -20.32
CA PHE A 60 -14.19 -0.56 -20.79
C PHE A 60 -14.43 -0.56 -22.30
N VAL A 61 -15.41 0.23 -22.74
CA VAL A 61 -15.79 0.36 -24.16
C VAL A 61 -14.62 0.93 -24.96
N ASP A 62 -14.00 1.97 -24.43
CA ASP A 62 -12.87 2.67 -24.99
C ASP A 62 -12.10 3.43 -23.90
N GLU A 63 -10.98 4.03 -24.29
CA GLU A 63 -10.17 4.88 -23.42
C GLU A 63 -10.97 6.09 -22.91
N ALA A 64 -11.93 6.59 -23.69
CA ALA A 64 -12.76 7.72 -23.30
C ALA A 64 -13.71 7.35 -22.16
N GLU A 65 -14.21 6.10 -22.05
CA GLU A 65 -14.97 5.63 -20.89
C GLU A 65 -14.09 5.67 -19.64
N SER A 66 -12.87 5.13 -19.71
CA SER A 66 -11.91 5.17 -18.57
C SER A 66 -11.63 6.61 -18.12
N GLN A 67 -11.38 7.53 -19.06
CA GLN A 67 -11.14 8.95 -18.76
C GLN A 67 -12.36 9.64 -18.14
N ARG A 68 -13.58 9.29 -18.55
CA ARG A 68 -14.80 9.81 -17.92
C ARG A 68 -14.95 9.31 -16.48
N VAL A 69 -14.57 8.06 -16.21
CA VAL A 69 -14.60 7.48 -14.86
C VAL A 69 -13.61 8.24 -13.96
N GLU A 70 -12.38 8.41 -14.43
CA GLU A 70 -11.33 9.17 -13.73
C GLU A 70 -11.77 10.60 -13.44
N ALA A 71 -12.25 11.35 -14.44
CA ALA A 71 -12.71 12.72 -14.26
C ALA A 71 -13.90 12.84 -13.29
N LEU A 72 -14.81 11.86 -13.27
CA LEU A 72 -15.90 11.82 -12.30
C LEU A 72 -15.37 11.54 -10.89
N ALA A 73 -14.47 10.56 -10.75
CA ALA A 73 -13.87 10.19 -9.48
C ALA A 73 -13.11 11.36 -8.85
N GLU A 74 -12.26 12.05 -9.63
CA GLU A 74 -11.52 13.24 -9.20
C GLU A 74 -12.45 14.36 -8.71
N ARG A 75 -13.51 14.65 -9.49
CA ARG A 75 -14.49 15.68 -9.12
C ARG A 75 -15.21 15.34 -7.81
N LEU A 76 -15.62 14.08 -7.64
CA LEU A 76 -16.28 13.63 -6.42
C LEU A 76 -15.32 13.69 -5.22
N ALA A 77 -14.07 13.27 -5.38
CA ALA A 77 -13.04 13.36 -4.36
C ALA A 77 -12.77 14.83 -3.92
N GLN A 78 -12.73 15.77 -4.87
CA GLN A 78 -12.51 17.20 -4.57
C GLN A 78 -13.68 17.86 -3.83
N THR A 79 -14.89 17.36 -3.99
CA THR A 79 -16.11 17.95 -3.41
C THR A 79 -16.59 17.22 -2.16
N SER A 80 -16.04 16.04 -1.88
CA SER A 80 -16.42 15.21 -0.74
C SER A 80 -15.96 15.85 0.57
N PRO A 81 -16.79 15.85 1.62
CA PRO A 81 -16.39 16.28 2.96
C PRO A 81 -15.45 15.28 3.65
N ILE A 82 -15.17 14.13 3.03
CA ILE A 82 -14.35 13.03 3.54
C ILE A 82 -13.38 12.62 2.43
N GLU A 83 -12.14 12.31 2.80
CA GLU A 83 -11.13 11.79 1.88
C GLU A 83 -11.66 10.52 1.18
N LEU A 84 -11.71 10.53 -0.15
CA LEU A 84 -12.14 9.40 -0.96
C LEU A 84 -10.94 8.82 -1.69
N ASP A 85 -10.71 7.52 -1.52
CA ASP A 85 -9.78 6.73 -2.33
C ASP A 85 -10.63 5.82 -3.23
N LEU A 86 -10.86 6.27 -4.47
CA LEU A 86 -11.70 5.60 -5.45
C LEU A 86 -10.82 4.81 -6.42
N ASP A 87 -11.01 3.49 -6.47
CA ASP A 87 -10.40 2.63 -7.49
C ASP A 87 -11.50 2.04 -8.40
N TRP A 88 -11.14 1.73 -9.63
CA TRP A 88 -12.03 1.09 -10.59
C TRP A 88 -11.30 0.06 -11.43
N LYS A 89 -11.99 -1.03 -11.72
CA LYS A 89 -11.49 -2.13 -12.57
C LYS A 89 -12.61 -2.63 -13.46
N ASP A 90 -12.26 -3.15 -14.62
CA ASP A 90 -13.17 -3.93 -15.44
C ASP A 90 -13.11 -5.42 -15.07
N GLU A 91 -14.23 -6.13 -15.22
CA GLU A 91 -14.35 -7.56 -14.87
C GLU A 91 -13.28 -8.43 -15.52
N LEU A 92 -12.86 -8.10 -16.75
CA LEU A 92 -11.90 -8.94 -17.44
C LEU A 92 -10.52 -8.85 -16.80
N ARG A 93 -10.04 -7.64 -16.47
CA ARG A 93 -8.76 -7.48 -15.76
C ARG A 93 -8.75 -8.24 -14.44
N LEU A 94 -9.89 -8.33 -13.76
CA LEU A 94 -10.01 -9.08 -12.50
C LEU A 94 -9.91 -10.61 -12.68
N GLN A 95 -10.08 -11.14 -13.90
CA GLN A 95 -9.88 -12.57 -14.20
C GLN A 95 -8.39 -12.96 -14.14
N GLU A 96 -7.47 -12.01 -14.19
CA GLU A 96 -6.03 -12.27 -14.03
C GLU A 96 -5.64 -12.52 -12.57
N GLY A 97 -6.54 -12.18 -11.63
CA GLY A 97 -6.33 -12.34 -10.20
C GLY A 97 -6.64 -11.06 -9.44
N VAL A 98 -7.39 -11.19 -8.35
CA VAL A 98 -7.73 -10.08 -7.46
C VAL A 98 -6.84 -10.04 -6.24
N TRP A 99 -6.72 -8.87 -5.64
CA TRP A 99 -5.98 -8.70 -4.40
C TRP A 99 -6.73 -9.32 -3.21
N PRO A 100 -6.00 -9.74 -2.16
CA PRO A 100 -6.60 -10.26 -0.93
C PRO A 100 -7.58 -9.29 -0.25
N ALA A 101 -7.36 -7.98 -0.40
CA ALA A 101 -8.26 -6.93 0.11
C ALA A 101 -9.66 -7.07 -0.50
N LEU A 102 -9.77 -7.12 -1.83
CA LEU A 102 -11.05 -7.38 -2.48
C LEU A 102 -11.62 -8.76 -2.11
N LYS A 103 -10.81 -9.82 -2.17
CA LYS A 103 -11.32 -11.20 -2.02
C LYS A 103 -11.84 -11.50 -0.60
N PHE A 104 -11.15 -11.01 0.44
CA PHE A 104 -11.40 -11.40 1.83
C PHE A 104 -11.58 -10.22 2.80
N GLY A 105 -11.19 -9.02 2.39
CA GLY A 105 -11.14 -7.82 3.22
C GLY A 105 -12.19 -6.76 2.90
N SER A 106 -13.03 -6.97 1.88
CA SER A 106 -14.01 -5.99 1.41
C SER A 106 -15.44 -6.33 1.82
N GLU A 107 -16.36 -5.38 1.67
CA GLU A 107 -17.81 -5.58 1.86
C GLU A 107 -18.58 -5.03 0.66
N LEU A 108 -19.56 -5.80 0.17
CA LEU A 108 -20.42 -5.37 -0.94
C LEU A 108 -21.39 -4.30 -0.46
N VAL A 109 -21.35 -3.13 -1.09
CA VAL A 109 -22.22 -1.99 -0.76
C VAL A 109 -23.39 -1.85 -1.70
N TYR A 110 -23.20 -2.16 -2.99
CA TYR A 110 -24.25 -2.08 -4.01
C TYR A 110 -23.91 -2.94 -5.22
N GLY A 111 -24.92 -3.44 -5.93
CA GLY A 111 -24.78 -4.27 -7.13
C GLY A 111 -24.76 -5.77 -6.84
N GLU A 112 -24.00 -6.53 -7.63
CA GLU A 112 -23.95 -8.00 -7.58
C GLU A 112 -22.71 -8.51 -6.84
N GLU A 113 -22.89 -9.48 -5.94
CA GLU A 113 -21.76 -10.19 -5.31
C GLU A 113 -21.09 -11.11 -6.34
N ILE A 114 -19.85 -10.80 -6.68
CA ILE A 114 -19.07 -11.55 -7.67
C ILE A 114 -17.74 -12.08 -7.13
N ARG A 115 -17.37 -11.76 -5.86
CA ARG A 115 -16.04 -12.07 -5.35
C ARG A 115 -15.71 -13.54 -5.42
N ASP A 116 -16.67 -14.43 -5.16
CA ASP A 116 -16.46 -15.88 -5.22
C ASP A 116 -16.04 -16.37 -6.61
N GLN A 117 -16.39 -15.65 -7.67
CA GLN A 117 -16.08 -15.98 -9.06
C GLN A 117 -14.69 -15.49 -9.49
N LEU A 118 -14.11 -14.53 -8.77
CA LEU A 118 -12.84 -13.91 -9.14
C LEU A 118 -11.66 -14.74 -8.60
N PRO A 119 -10.68 -15.12 -9.43
CA PRO A 119 -9.49 -15.83 -8.93
C PRO A 119 -8.66 -14.90 -8.04
N LEU A 120 -8.01 -15.45 -7.03
CA LEU A 120 -7.03 -14.70 -6.25
C LEU A 120 -5.72 -14.60 -7.04
N ILE A 121 -5.04 -13.45 -6.98
CA ILE A 121 -3.69 -13.30 -7.53
C ILE A 121 -2.74 -14.35 -6.92
N SER A 122 -1.80 -14.89 -7.69
CA SER A 122 -0.87 -15.91 -7.17
C SER A 122 -0.03 -15.36 -6.01
N LEU A 123 0.38 -16.25 -5.09
CA LEU A 123 1.25 -15.87 -3.97
C LEU A 123 2.59 -15.29 -4.45
N GLU A 124 3.13 -15.81 -5.56
CA GLU A 124 4.36 -15.30 -6.16
C GLU A 124 4.18 -13.84 -6.61
N GLN A 125 3.12 -13.56 -7.38
CA GLN A 125 2.86 -12.21 -7.87
C GLN A 125 2.51 -11.26 -6.73
N TRP A 126 1.77 -11.73 -5.72
CA TRP A 126 1.50 -10.97 -4.49
C TRP A 126 2.78 -10.62 -3.74
N THR A 127 3.67 -11.61 -3.55
CA THR A 127 4.96 -11.40 -2.87
C THR A 127 5.79 -10.36 -3.61
N ARG A 128 5.91 -10.50 -4.93
CA ARG A 128 6.65 -9.57 -5.79
C ARG A 128 6.15 -8.15 -5.67
N ASP A 129 4.84 -7.97 -5.84
CA ASP A 129 4.21 -6.66 -5.73
C ASP A 129 4.43 -6.04 -4.34
N ARG A 130 4.24 -6.80 -3.26
CA ARG A 130 4.40 -6.30 -1.88
C ARG A 130 5.85 -5.97 -1.53
N MET A 131 6.80 -6.83 -1.91
CA MET A 131 8.23 -6.62 -1.69
C MET A 131 8.71 -5.35 -2.37
N HIS A 132 8.45 -5.20 -3.66
CA HIS A 132 8.90 -4.02 -4.41
C HIS A 132 8.17 -2.74 -3.98
N SER A 133 6.85 -2.82 -3.75
CA SER A 133 6.09 -1.66 -3.26
C SER A 133 6.59 -1.18 -1.89
N SER A 134 6.93 -2.12 -1.00
CA SER A 134 7.48 -1.78 0.31
C SER A 134 8.88 -1.15 0.21
N PHE A 135 9.73 -1.65 -0.68
CA PHE A 135 11.03 -1.06 -0.96
C PHE A 135 10.92 0.38 -1.51
N TRP A 136 10.04 0.60 -2.50
CA TRP A 136 9.77 1.94 -3.01
C TRP A 136 9.29 2.89 -1.91
N ARG A 137 8.35 2.43 -1.06
CA ARG A 137 7.85 3.23 0.07
C ARG A 137 8.95 3.60 1.06
N THR A 138 9.89 2.69 1.31
CA THR A 138 11.04 2.93 2.18
C THR A 138 11.86 4.13 1.68
N GLY A 139 12.04 4.26 0.36
CA GLY A 139 12.75 5.40 -0.23
C GLY A 139 11.95 6.70 -0.29
N HIS A 140 10.64 6.61 -0.58
CA HIS A 140 9.86 7.79 -0.98
C HIS A 140 8.97 8.39 0.10
N LEU A 141 8.46 7.62 1.08
CA LEU A 141 7.49 8.15 2.06
C LEU A 141 8.09 9.21 3.01
N PHE A 142 9.37 9.08 3.34
CA PHE A 142 10.07 9.98 4.27
C PHE A 142 11.13 10.83 3.57
N HIS A 143 10.97 11.03 2.25
CA HIS A 143 11.84 11.88 1.43
C HIS A 143 13.34 11.57 1.59
N ARG A 144 13.71 10.29 1.64
CA ARG A 144 15.10 9.88 1.82
C ARG A 144 15.93 10.30 0.60
N THR A 145 17.20 10.59 0.84
CA THR A 145 18.17 10.76 -0.24
C THR A 145 18.37 9.43 -0.97
N LEU A 146 18.37 9.47 -2.31
CA LEU A 146 18.65 8.33 -3.17
C LEU A 146 20.07 8.47 -3.77
N PRO A 147 20.80 7.36 -4.02
CA PRO A 147 20.41 5.97 -3.77
C PRO A 147 20.28 5.64 -2.28
N LEU A 148 19.48 4.62 -1.95
CA LEU A 148 19.41 4.10 -0.59
C LEU A 148 20.70 3.37 -0.23
N ASP A 149 21.19 3.63 0.97
CA ASP A 149 22.32 2.95 1.60
C ASP A 149 21.82 1.98 2.69
N TYR A 150 22.55 0.89 2.90
CA TYR A 150 22.32 -0.04 4.01
C TYR A 150 23.54 -0.09 4.95
N PRO A 151 23.35 0.01 6.28
CA PRO A 151 22.08 0.23 6.97
C PRO A 151 21.55 1.66 6.78
N LEU A 152 20.22 1.79 6.74
CA LEU A 152 19.53 3.07 6.76
C LEU A 152 19.82 3.83 8.05
N GLN A 153 19.84 5.15 7.92
CA GLN A 153 19.81 6.10 9.02
C GLN A 153 18.38 6.66 9.21
N TYR A 154 18.16 7.43 10.27
CA TYR A 154 16.91 8.16 10.42
C TYR A 154 16.67 9.14 9.25
N PRO A 155 15.43 9.32 8.78
CA PRO A 155 15.11 10.31 7.75
C PRO A 155 15.60 11.72 8.09
N GLN A 156 15.33 12.18 9.33
CA GLN A 156 15.76 13.48 9.85
C GLN A 156 16.21 13.33 11.32
N PRO A 157 17.49 13.00 11.58
CA PRO A 157 17.96 12.55 12.90
C PRO A 157 17.79 13.58 14.03
N ASP A 158 17.75 14.87 13.69
CA ASP A 158 17.67 15.97 14.65
C ASP A 158 16.22 16.32 15.05
N GLU A 159 15.21 15.74 14.39
CA GLU A 159 13.80 15.97 14.73
C GLU A 159 13.33 15.10 15.91
N GLU A 160 12.25 15.54 16.57
CA GLU A 160 11.70 14.84 17.74
C GLU A 160 11.26 13.41 17.44
N PHE A 161 10.72 13.16 16.24
CA PHE A 161 10.28 11.85 15.78
C PHE A 161 11.09 11.35 14.58
N TYR A 162 12.33 11.84 14.45
CA TYR A 162 13.28 11.39 13.44
C TYR A 162 12.81 11.56 11.97
N GLY A 163 11.80 12.41 11.72
CA GLY A 163 11.20 12.64 10.40
C GLY A 163 10.09 11.64 10.01
N TYR A 164 9.64 10.75 10.91
CA TYR A 164 8.53 9.84 10.61
C TYR A 164 7.13 10.47 10.71
N ASP A 165 7.05 11.72 11.16
CA ASP A 165 5.84 12.51 11.38
C ASP A 165 5.56 13.55 10.26
N GLN A 166 6.26 13.45 9.14
CA GLN A 166 6.26 14.49 8.10
C GLN A 166 4.96 14.56 7.28
N ARG A 167 4.18 13.46 7.22
CA ARG A 167 2.88 13.47 6.53
C ARG A 167 1.87 14.33 7.27
N THR A 168 1.22 15.23 6.55
CA THR A 168 0.06 15.97 7.07
C THR A 168 -1.26 15.28 6.77
N VAL A 169 -2.26 15.54 7.61
CA VAL A 169 -3.67 15.20 7.39
C VAL A 169 -4.52 16.44 7.64
N GLN A 170 -5.63 16.58 6.90
CA GLN A 170 -6.59 17.65 7.12
C GLN A 170 -7.65 17.21 8.15
N LEU A 171 -7.85 18.03 9.17
CA LEU A 171 -8.90 17.83 10.17
C LEU A 171 -10.25 18.37 9.68
N LYS A 172 -11.34 18.00 10.36
CA LYS A 172 -12.71 18.46 10.04
C LYS A 172 -12.89 19.99 10.08
N ASP A 173 -12.03 20.69 10.81
CA ASP A 173 -12.01 22.15 10.89
C ASP A 173 -11.15 22.81 9.79
N GLY A 174 -10.63 22.01 8.85
CA GLY A 174 -9.80 22.46 7.72
C GLY A 174 -8.32 22.62 8.05
N ARG A 175 -7.89 22.47 9.32
CA ARG A 175 -6.47 22.58 9.69
C ARG A 175 -5.68 21.38 9.19
N GLU A 176 -4.48 21.64 8.68
CA GLU A 176 -3.49 20.60 8.39
C GLU A 176 -2.61 20.36 9.63
N VAL A 177 -2.45 19.09 9.98
CA VAL A 177 -1.62 18.68 11.13
C VAL A 177 -0.72 17.50 10.75
N LYS A 178 0.47 17.44 11.34
CA LYS A 178 1.38 16.29 11.21
C LYS A 178 0.73 15.01 11.75
N SER A 179 1.13 13.87 11.18
CA SER A 179 0.50 12.58 11.42
C SER A 179 1.50 11.42 11.42
N THR A 180 1.11 10.32 12.05
CA THR A 180 1.84 9.04 12.02
C THR A 180 1.36 8.13 10.89
N ARG A 181 0.56 8.63 9.92
CA ARG A 181 -0.12 7.75 8.94
C ARG A 181 0.89 7.00 8.06
N ASP A 182 1.97 7.66 7.64
CA ASP A 182 3.00 7.03 6.81
C ASP A 182 3.87 6.03 7.57
N LEU A 183 4.03 6.20 8.89
CA LEU A 183 4.64 5.20 9.75
C LEU A 183 3.89 3.87 9.66
N ILE A 184 2.57 3.91 9.81
CA ILE A 184 1.72 2.71 9.74
C ILE A 184 1.70 2.13 8.33
N ARG A 185 1.70 3.01 7.32
CA ARG A 185 1.74 2.60 5.91
C ARG A 185 3.02 1.84 5.61
N LEU A 186 4.18 2.39 5.95
CA LEU A 186 5.46 1.72 5.73
C LEU A 186 5.49 0.35 6.41
N VAL A 187 5.31 0.31 7.74
CA VAL A 187 5.51 -0.93 8.49
C VAL A 187 4.49 -2.01 8.12
N GLY A 188 3.24 -1.62 7.85
CA GLY A 188 2.19 -2.56 7.45
C GLY A 188 2.46 -3.19 6.09
N TRP A 189 2.98 -2.41 5.14
CA TRP A 189 3.36 -2.91 3.82
C TRP A 189 4.59 -3.81 3.88
N SER A 190 5.64 -3.41 4.61
CA SER A 190 6.82 -4.26 4.82
C SER A 190 6.47 -5.56 5.53
N ALA A 191 5.69 -5.52 6.61
CA ALA A 191 5.26 -6.72 7.32
C ALA A 191 4.44 -7.65 6.42
N THR A 192 3.53 -7.09 5.60
CA THR A 192 2.78 -7.88 4.61
C THR A 192 3.69 -8.54 3.58
N ALA A 193 4.71 -7.81 3.10
CA ALA A 193 5.69 -8.33 2.17
C ALA A 193 6.49 -9.49 2.78
N LEU A 194 6.95 -9.34 4.03
CA LEU A 194 7.69 -10.38 4.75
C LEU A 194 6.83 -11.61 5.04
N ILE A 195 5.57 -11.44 5.44
CA ILE A 195 4.61 -12.55 5.61
C ILE A 195 4.42 -13.31 4.30
N ALA A 196 4.24 -12.59 3.18
CA ALA A 196 4.08 -13.21 1.87
C ALA A 196 5.35 -13.99 1.46
N TYR A 197 6.53 -13.36 1.60
CA TYR A 197 7.81 -13.93 1.20
C TYR A 197 8.22 -15.14 2.05
N GLN A 198 8.18 -15.01 3.37
CA GLN A 198 8.72 -16.02 4.27
C GLN A 198 7.75 -17.16 4.56
N ALA A 199 6.44 -16.89 4.56
CA ALA A 199 5.42 -17.86 4.97
C ALA A 199 4.43 -18.24 3.87
N GLY A 200 4.49 -17.59 2.70
CA GLY A 200 3.54 -17.84 1.61
C GLY A 200 2.09 -17.58 2.03
N GLN A 201 1.86 -16.52 2.81
CA GLN A 201 0.52 -16.17 3.29
C GLN A 201 0.05 -14.82 2.75
N TYR A 202 -1.25 -14.73 2.47
CA TYR A 202 -1.89 -13.46 2.14
C TYR A 202 -2.28 -12.70 3.39
N VAL A 203 -2.14 -11.37 3.36
CA VAL A 203 -2.70 -10.47 4.37
C VAL A 203 -3.81 -9.67 3.72
N ALA A 204 -5.05 -9.96 4.08
CA ALA A 204 -6.22 -9.27 3.51
C ALA A 204 -6.53 -7.95 4.20
N ARG A 205 -6.34 -7.89 5.52
CA ARG A 205 -6.72 -6.75 6.35
C ARG A 205 -5.51 -6.21 7.09
N LYS A 206 -5.39 -4.88 7.10
CA LYS A 206 -4.35 -4.17 7.85
C LYS A 206 -4.37 -4.51 9.34
N SER A 207 -5.56 -4.73 9.91
CA SER A 207 -5.76 -5.14 11.31
C SER A 207 -5.08 -6.46 11.64
N ASP A 208 -4.99 -7.37 10.68
CA ASP A 208 -4.55 -8.74 10.94
C ASP A 208 -3.03 -8.85 10.81
N CYS A 209 -2.39 -7.84 10.22
CA CYS A 209 -0.98 -7.85 9.86
C CYS A 209 -0.05 -8.15 11.05
N HIS A 210 -0.25 -7.51 12.21
CA HIS A 210 0.59 -7.73 13.39
C HIS A 210 0.43 -9.16 13.97
N GLN A 211 -0.81 -9.69 13.99
CA GLN A 211 -1.08 -11.05 14.46
C GLN A 211 -0.49 -12.10 13.51
N MET A 212 -0.65 -11.87 12.21
CA MET A 212 -0.08 -12.73 11.17
C MET A 212 1.45 -12.70 11.19
N TYR A 213 2.06 -11.52 11.36
CA TYR A 213 3.50 -11.39 11.48
C TYR A 213 4.03 -12.19 12.68
N ARG A 214 3.42 -12.02 13.85
CA ARG A 214 3.76 -12.80 15.05
C ARG A 214 3.67 -14.30 14.79
N LYS A 215 2.57 -14.73 14.16
CA LYS A 215 2.29 -16.14 13.91
C LYS A 215 3.28 -16.79 12.93
N TYR A 216 3.67 -16.07 11.88
CA TYR A 216 4.34 -16.68 10.73
C TYR A 216 5.80 -16.28 10.52
N VAL A 217 6.23 -15.11 11.00
CA VAL A 217 7.63 -14.64 10.89
C VAL A 217 8.42 -14.89 12.18
N ALA A 218 7.72 -14.97 13.32
CA ALA A 218 8.27 -15.36 14.63
C ALA A 218 9.40 -14.45 15.19
N ASP A 219 9.36 -13.15 14.89
CA ASP A 219 10.11 -12.12 15.64
C ASP A 219 9.16 -11.36 16.57
N ASP A 220 9.17 -11.74 17.86
CA ASP A 220 8.27 -11.16 18.87
C ASP A 220 8.48 -9.66 19.07
N GLN A 221 9.72 -9.16 18.99
CA GLN A 221 9.99 -7.73 19.22
C GLN A 221 9.43 -6.88 18.08
N LEU A 222 9.58 -7.34 16.84
CA LEU A 222 9.03 -6.65 15.69
C LEU A 222 7.50 -6.81 15.62
N ALA A 223 6.96 -7.95 16.05
CA ALA A 223 5.52 -8.13 16.20
C ALA A 223 4.91 -7.16 17.23
N ASP A 224 5.57 -6.98 18.38
CA ASP A 224 5.16 -6.01 19.40
C ASP A 224 5.17 -4.59 18.85
N LEU A 225 6.21 -4.20 18.09
CA LEU A 225 6.25 -2.91 17.39
C LEU A 225 5.05 -2.71 16.46
N LEU A 226 4.74 -3.70 15.61
CA LEU A 226 3.61 -3.63 14.68
C LEU A 226 2.27 -3.48 15.42
N GLN A 227 2.12 -4.20 16.53
CA GLN A 227 0.95 -4.10 17.40
C GLN A 227 0.86 -2.71 18.04
N GLU A 228 1.94 -2.18 18.60
CA GLU A 228 1.98 -0.84 19.19
C GLU A 228 1.64 0.26 18.17
N ILE A 229 2.17 0.17 16.95
CA ILE A 229 1.82 1.10 15.88
C ILE A 229 0.32 1.00 15.55
N TYR A 230 -0.24 -0.21 15.49
CA TYR A 230 -1.66 -0.37 15.21
C TYR A 230 -2.56 0.16 16.36
N GLU A 231 -2.26 -0.22 17.59
CA GLU A 231 -3.08 0.14 18.75
C GLU A 231 -2.93 1.61 19.15
N LEU A 232 -1.71 2.13 19.18
CA LEU A 232 -1.43 3.49 19.63
C LEU A 232 -1.58 4.48 18.48
N CYS A 233 -0.80 4.33 17.40
CA CYS A 233 -0.80 5.32 16.33
C CYS A 233 -2.15 5.37 15.60
N ARG A 234 -2.75 4.23 15.22
CA ARG A 234 -4.07 4.22 14.59
C ARG A 234 -5.21 4.29 15.59
N GLY A 235 -5.21 3.44 16.61
CA GLY A 235 -6.34 3.29 17.52
C GLY A 235 -6.48 4.45 18.50
N ARG A 236 -5.48 4.66 19.36
CA ARG A 236 -5.52 5.65 20.44
C ARG A 236 -5.37 7.08 19.95
N TRP A 237 -4.43 7.32 19.04
CA TRP A 237 -4.08 8.65 18.56
C TRP A 237 -4.78 9.05 17.26
N ASN A 238 -5.54 8.14 16.63
CA ASN A 238 -6.24 8.39 15.35
C ASN A 238 -5.32 8.99 14.27
N TYR A 239 -4.10 8.47 14.20
CA TYR A 239 -2.98 8.93 13.37
C TYR A 239 -2.39 10.30 13.72
N LEU A 240 -2.88 10.98 14.76
CA LEU A 240 -2.36 12.29 15.18
C LEU A 240 -1.14 12.14 16.08
N LEU A 241 -0.37 13.22 16.22
CA LEU A 241 0.68 13.29 17.24
C LEU A 241 0.04 13.50 18.63
N PRO A 242 0.45 12.75 19.66
CA PRO A 242 -0.08 12.95 21.00
C PRO A 242 0.40 14.27 21.62
N GLU A 243 -0.46 14.89 22.43
CA GLU A 243 -0.15 16.10 23.21
C GLU A 243 0.54 15.76 24.54
N ASP A 244 0.21 14.63 25.16
CA ASP A 244 0.76 14.22 26.44
C ASP A 244 2.27 13.90 26.34
N PRO A 245 3.13 14.49 27.19
CA PRO A 245 4.57 14.26 27.12
C PRO A 245 5.02 12.81 27.30
N ALA A 246 4.29 11.97 28.03
CA ALA A 246 4.63 10.56 28.18
C ALA A 246 4.27 9.77 26.91
N GLU A 247 3.13 10.07 26.30
CA GLU A 247 2.76 9.50 25.00
C GLU A 247 3.70 9.94 23.87
N ARG A 248 4.19 11.18 23.89
CA ARG A 248 5.23 11.64 22.94
C ARG A 248 6.53 10.85 23.08
N ARG A 249 6.98 10.59 24.32
CA ARG A 249 8.13 9.71 24.57
C ARG A 249 7.88 8.29 24.04
N LYS A 250 6.64 7.79 24.16
CA LYS A 250 6.26 6.48 23.59
C LYS A 250 6.31 6.50 22.06
N LEU A 251 5.76 7.52 21.40
CA LEU A 251 5.86 7.67 19.95
C LEU A 251 7.32 7.75 19.48
N ARG A 252 8.17 8.52 20.19
CA ARG A 252 9.60 8.57 19.88
C ARG A 252 10.26 7.18 19.95
N SER A 253 9.96 6.40 20.97
CA SER A 253 10.46 5.02 21.09
C SER A 253 9.97 4.09 19.96
N ILE A 254 8.73 4.28 19.48
CA ILE A 254 8.22 3.57 18.29
C ILE A 254 9.02 3.96 17.04
N CYS A 255 9.30 5.25 16.85
CA CYS A 255 10.10 5.75 15.73
C CYS A 255 11.54 5.19 15.75
N GLU A 256 12.17 5.07 16.93
CA GLU A 256 13.48 4.43 17.09
C GLU A 256 13.46 2.97 16.63
N GLN A 257 12.46 2.21 17.08
CA GLN A 257 12.31 0.80 16.72
C GLN A 257 11.94 0.61 15.24
N THR A 258 11.26 1.58 14.64
CA THR A 258 10.90 1.55 13.22
C THR A 258 12.13 1.50 12.32
N LEU A 259 13.19 2.25 12.65
CA LEU A 259 14.44 2.19 11.88
C LEU A 259 15.06 0.78 11.90
N ARG A 260 14.97 0.08 13.04
CA ARG A 260 15.42 -1.31 13.14
C ARG A 260 14.58 -2.23 12.25
N PHE A 261 13.26 -2.04 12.24
CA PHE A 261 12.35 -2.81 11.39
C PHE A 261 12.59 -2.56 9.89
N GLU A 262 12.81 -1.31 9.47
CA GLU A 262 13.17 -0.98 8.08
C GLU A 262 14.47 -1.66 7.66
N ASN A 263 15.51 -1.62 8.52
CA ASN A 263 16.76 -2.30 8.24
C ASN A 263 16.61 -3.82 8.19
N HIS A 264 15.75 -4.41 9.02
CA HIS A 264 15.41 -5.83 8.92
C HIS A 264 14.72 -6.14 7.59
N PHE A 265 13.74 -5.32 7.17
CA PHE A 265 13.08 -5.47 5.88
C PHE A 265 14.08 -5.35 4.72
N LEU A 266 14.96 -4.33 4.70
CA LEU A 266 15.93 -4.15 3.61
C LEU A 266 16.92 -5.30 3.48
N LEU A 267 17.32 -5.90 4.60
CA LEU A 267 18.18 -7.09 4.59
C LEU A 267 17.50 -8.24 3.80
N LEU A 268 16.24 -8.53 4.10
CA LEU A 268 15.47 -9.58 3.42
C LEU A 268 15.08 -9.17 1.98
N TYR A 269 14.81 -7.90 1.75
CA TYR A 269 14.53 -7.37 0.42
C TYR A 269 15.74 -7.49 -0.51
N LYS A 270 16.96 -7.25 -0.01
CA LYS A 270 18.18 -7.45 -0.79
C LYS A 270 18.29 -8.91 -1.27
N GLU A 271 18.04 -9.87 -0.38
CA GLU A 271 18.06 -11.29 -0.75
C GLU A 271 17.01 -11.63 -1.81
N TYR A 272 15.77 -11.17 -1.61
CA TYR A 272 14.69 -11.31 -2.58
C TYR A 272 15.02 -10.68 -3.94
N LEU A 273 15.52 -9.45 -3.95
CA LEU A 273 15.87 -8.72 -5.16
C LEU A 273 16.96 -9.44 -5.96
N LEU A 274 18.01 -9.94 -5.29
CA LEU A 274 19.06 -10.71 -5.96
C LEU A 274 18.50 -12.01 -6.56
N GLN A 275 17.53 -12.67 -5.91
CA GLN A 275 16.84 -13.83 -6.48
C GLN A 275 16.06 -13.45 -7.74
N GLU A 276 15.27 -12.37 -7.70
CA GLU A 276 14.50 -11.91 -8.87
C GLU A 276 15.39 -11.54 -10.06
N LEU A 277 16.53 -10.86 -9.79
CA LEU A 277 17.49 -10.49 -10.84
C LEU A 277 18.22 -11.72 -11.43
N ALA A 278 18.48 -12.75 -10.63
CA ALA A 278 19.21 -13.95 -11.06
C ALA A 278 18.35 -15.00 -11.78
N GLN A 279 17.03 -14.99 -11.57
CA GLN A 279 16.11 -15.94 -12.19
C GLN A 279 15.96 -15.73 -13.70
N GLN A 280 15.65 -16.79 -14.44
CA GLN A 280 15.32 -16.73 -15.87
C GLN A 280 13.88 -16.26 -16.15
N ASN A 281 13.25 -15.58 -15.19
CA ASN A 281 11.92 -15.01 -15.36
C ASN A 281 12.06 -13.54 -15.82
N VAL A 282 11.85 -13.30 -17.11
CA VAL A 282 11.98 -11.97 -17.73
C VAL A 282 11.08 -10.94 -17.08
N SER A 283 9.84 -11.30 -16.73
CA SER A 283 8.89 -10.37 -16.10
C SER A 283 9.34 -9.98 -14.69
N ALA A 284 9.83 -10.94 -13.90
CA ALA A 284 10.42 -10.67 -12.58
C ALA A 284 11.63 -9.74 -12.68
N GLN A 285 12.55 -10.00 -13.62
CA GLN A 285 13.73 -9.16 -13.85
C GLN A 285 13.34 -7.74 -14.29
N GLN A 286 12.41 -7.59 -15.22
CA GLN A 286 11.91 -6.29 -15.67
C GLN A 286 11.30 -5.51 -14.51
N GLN A 287 10.48 -6.14 -13.66
CA GLN A 287 9.89 -5.49 -12.51
C GLN A 287 10.95 -5.07 -11.48
N ALA A 288 11.90 -5.94 -11.16
CA ALA A 288 13.02 -5.62 -10.27
C ALA A 288 13.84 -4.43 -10.78
N LEU A 289 14.17 -4.40 -12.08
CA LEU A 289 14.89 -3.31 -12.72
C LEU A 289 14.08 -2.01 -12.74
N PHE A 290 12.77 -2.07 -12.99
CA PHE A 290 11.89 -0.90 -12.91
C PHE A 290 11.97 -0.25 -11.52
N PHE A 291 11.89 -1.04 -10.45
CA PHE A 291 11.98 -0.51 -9.09
C PHE A 291 13.37 0.00 -8.72
N LEU A 292 14.45 -0.65 -9.18
CA LEU A 292 15.82 -0.15 -9.00
C LEU A 292 16.07 1.17 -9.73
N ARG A 293 15.43 1.39 -10.89
CA ARG A 293 15.50 2.67 -11.59
C ARG A 293 14.79 3.78 -10.82
N MET A 294 13.64 3.48 -10.23
CA MET A 294 12.84 4.45 -9.46
C MET A 294 13.44 4.75 -8.08
N THR A 295 14.00 3.73 -7.43
CA THR A 295 14.59 3.80 -6.09
C THR A 295 15.93 3.08 -6.11
N PRO A 296 17.01 3.76 -6.56
CA PRO A 296 18.34 3.14 -6.64
C PRO A 296 18.81 2.62 -5.28
N TYR A 297 19.43 1.43 -5.27
CA TYR A 297 19.96 0.78 -4.06
C TYR A 297 21.46 0.57 -4.22
N ARG A 298 22.27 1.26 -3.40
CA ARG A 298 23.72 1.14 -3.42
C ARG A 298 24.15 -0.14 -2.70
N ASP A 299 24.60 -1.13 -3.47
CA ASP A 299 25.19 -2.36 -2.95
C ASP A 299 26.07 -3.05 -4.00
N GLN A 300 27.30 -3.44 -3.63
CA GLN A 300 28.26 -4.04 -4.57
C GLN A 300 27.77 -5.35 -5.19
N THR A 301 26.95 -6.13 -4.48
CA THR A 301 26.42 -7.41 -5.00
C THR A 301 25.32 -7.15 -6.03
N ILE A 302 24.48 -6.13 -5.77
CA ILE A 302 23.48 -5.66 -6.75
C ILE A 302 24.19 -5.14 -8.00
N ASP A 303 25.21 -4.28 -7.83
CA ASP A 303 25.98 -3.74 -8.96
C ASP A 303 26.64 -4.85 -9.80
N ALA A 304 27.23 -5.87 -9.16
CA ALA A 304 27.80 -7.02 -9.85
C ALA A 304 26.74 -7.80 -10.64
N THR A 305 25.55 -7.98 -10.06
CA THR A 305 24.42 -8.68 -10.71
C THR A 305 23.90 -7.87 -11.90
N LEU A 306 23.73 -6.56 -11.75
CA LEU A 306 23.34 -5.66 -12.84
C LEU A 306 24.38 -5.68 -13.97
N ASN A 307 25.68 -5.70 -13.65
CA ASN A 307 26.73 -5.80 -14.65
C ASN A 307 26.62 -7.08 -15.49
N ALA A 308 26.29 -8.21 -14.86
CA ALA A 308 26.04 -9.46 -15.59
C ALA A 308 24.82 -9.34 -16.51
N LEU A 309 23.74 -8.68 -16.07
CA LEU A 309 22.53 -8.46 -16.87
C LEU A 309 22.75 -7.55 -18.09
N THR A 310 23.83 -6.75 -18.13
CA THR A 310 24.17 -5.96 -19.33
C THR A 310 24.48 -6.81 -20.57
N TYR A 311 24.72 -8.12 -20.37
CA TYR A 311 24.91 -9.14 -21.41
C TYR A 311 23.68 -10.07 -21.57
N SER A 312 22.53 -9.72 -20.99
CA SER A 312 21.30 -10.49 -21.15
C SER A 312 20.92 -10.63 -22.62
N PRO A 313 20.41 -11.81 -23.07
CA PRO A 313 19.87 -11.96 -24.42
C PRO A 313 18.58 -11.14 -24.64
N HIS A 314 17.96 -10.65 -23.56
CA HIS A 314 16.80 -9.77 -23.62
C HIS A 314 17.27 -8.31 -23.65
N GLU A 315 17.12 -7.66 -24.81
CA GLU A 315 17.63 -6.31 -25.07
C GLU A 315 17.15 -5.28 -24.04
N GLU A 316 15.87 -5.30 -23.67
CA GLU A 316 15.30 -4.37 -22.68
C GLU A 316 15.97 -4.50 -21.31
N ILE A 317 16.17 -5.74 -20.83
CA ILE A 317 16.87 -6.01 -19.56
C ILE A 317 18.31 -5.48 -19.62
N ALA A 318 19.02 -5.76 -20.71
CA ALA A 318 20.41 -5.32 -20.88
C ALA A 318 20.52 -3.78 -20.95
N LEU A 319 19.57 -3.11 -21.61
CA LEU A 319 19.52 -1.65 -21.70
C LEU A 319 19.21 -1.02 -20.34
N THR A 320 18.15 -1.48 -19.65
CA THR A 320 17.79 -0.92 -18.33
C THR A 320 18.88 -1.15 -17.29
N ALA A 321 19.55 -2.32 -17.28
CA ALA A 321 20.69 -2.57 -16.40
C ALA A 321 21.85 -1.59 -16.65
N LYS A 322 22.16 -1.30 -17.93
CA LYS A 322 23.18 -0.29 -18.29
C LYS A 322 22.78 1.12 -17.86
N GLU A 323 21.50 1.46 -17.93
CA GLU A 323 21.00 2.77 -17.48
C GLU A 323 21.17 2.94 -15.96
N ILE A 324 20.79 1.93 -15.17
CA ILE A 324 20.89 1.96 -13.71
C ILE A 324 22.36 2.07 -13.25
N LEU A 325 23.30 1.42 -13.94
CA LEU A 325 24.72 1.44 -13.61
C LEU A 325 25.44 2.74 -13.99
N ARG A 326 24.79 3.67 -14.69
CA ARG A 326 25.43 4.97 -15.00
C ARG A 326 25.63 5.74 -13.70
N PRO A 327 26.80 6.38 -13.49
CA PRO A 327 27.00 7.28 -12.36
C PRO A 327 25.90 8.35 -12.35
N LEU A 328 25.23 8.52 -11.21
CA LEU A 328 24.24 9.58 -10.97
C LEU A 328 24.88 10.96 -10.95
#